data_AF-A0A2R4CDD6-F1
#
_entry.id   AF-A0A2R4CDD6-F1
#
_cell.length_a   1.000
_cell.length_b   1.000
_cell.length_c   1.000
_cell.angle_alpha   90.00
_cell.angle_beta   90.00
_cell.angle_gamma   90.00
#
_symmetry.space_group_name_H-M   'P 1'
#
loop_
_entity.id
_entity.type
_entity.pdbx_description
1 polymer ?
#
loop_
_entity_poly.entity_id
_entity_poly.type
_entity_poly.pdbx_seq_one_letter_code
_entity_poly.pdbx_strand_id
1 'polypeptide(L)'
;MKNTIIVGAVLLLAGCGSAPPVPDWKMNAQSSLQRATDAYLEGKDAIEKNEFTRARGEIGATGKVDLVIRAELIRCALRTAALAFEPCAGFEALRADATPADVAYAAYLAGAARPDDAALLPEPQRAVLAAGSDQAAAAAAQAIGDPLSRLVAAGALFKANRATPELLAMAVETASNQGWRRSLLAWLNVQALRAEQAGAVDEAARVRRRMALVEGK
;
A
#
# COMPACT_ATOMS: atom_id res chain seq x y z
N MET A 1 -68.34 47.02 -13.80
CA MET A 1 -67.14 46.99 -14.68
C MET A 1 -65.91 47.21 -13.82
N LYS A 2 -65.13 46.17 -13.52
CA LYS A 2 -63.70 46.29 -13.21
C LYS A 2 -63.04 44.90 -13.22
N ASN A 3 -61.94 44.84 -13.95
CA ASN A 3 -61.30 43.67 -14.51
C ASN A 3 -60.56 42.79 -13.51
N THR A 4 -60.49 41.52 -13.93
CA THR A 4 -59.57 40.42 -13.61
C THR A 4 -58.08 40.80 -13.64
N ILE A 5 -57.27 39.97 -12.94
CA ILE A 5 -55.88 39.51 -13.22
C ILE A 5 -54.95 39.76 -12.03
N ILE A 6 -54.50 38.71 -11.33
CA ILE A 6 -53.24 38.53 -10.56
C ILE A 6 -53.18 37.02 -10.18
N VAL A 7 -52.13 36.20 -10.25
CA VAL A 7 -50.73 36.22 -10.73
C VAL A 7 -50.32 34.74 -10.87
N GLY A 8 -49.71 34.36 -11.99
CA GLY A 8 -49.08 33.05 -12.16
C GLY A 8 -47.64 33.09 -11.65
N ALA A 9 -47.34 32.29 -10.63
CA ALA A 9 -45.98 32.11 -10.11
C ALA A 9 -45.20 31.15 -11.02
N VAL A 10 -44.31 31.71 -11.85
CA VAL A 10 -43.30 30.94 -12.58
C VAL A 10 -42.14 30.66 -11.61
N LEU A 11 -42.07 29.42 -11.13
CA LEU A 11 -40.91 28.90 -10.41
C LEU A 11 -39.79 28.61 -11.42
N LEU A 12 -38.87 29.55 -11.56
CA LEU A 12 -37.59 29.32 -12.24
C LEU A 12 -36.73 28.39 -11.39
N LEU A 13 -36.67 27.11 -11.77
CA LEU A 13 -35.65 26.17 -11.31
C LEU A 13 -34.29 26.60 -11.87
N ALA A 14 -33.59 27.48 -11.14
CA ALA A 14 -32.18 27.70 -11.34
C ALA A 14 -31.43 26.43 -10.89
N GLY A 15 -31.06 25.58 -11.86
CA GLY A 15 -30.22 24.42 -11.62
C GLY A 15 -28.86 24.84 -11.09
N CYS A 16 -28.59 24.54 -9.81
CA CYS A 16 -27.28 24.68 -9.20
C CYS A 16 -26.30 23.62 -9.76
N GLY A 17 -25.13 24.07 -10.22
CA GLY A 17 -23.88 23.30 -10.10
C GLY A 17 -23.36 22.58 -11.34
N SER A 18 -22.93 23.32 -12.38
CA SER A 18 -22.02 22.80 -13.40
C SER A 18 -20.57 22.91 -12.93
N ALA A 19 -20.15 22.04 -12.01
CA ALA A 19 -18.71 21.86 -11.78
C ALA A 19 -18.06 21.30 -13.06
N PRO A 20 -16.90 21.82 -13.50
CA PRO A 20 -16.23 21.29 -14.68
C PRO A 20 -15.88 19.80 -14.46
N PRO A 21 -15.94 18.97 -15.52
CA PRO A 21 -15.66 17.55 -15.41
C PRO A 21 -14.24 17.30 -14.89
N VAL A 22 -14.08 16.25 -14.10
CA VAL A 22 -12.76 15.82 -13.60
C VAL A 22 -11.88 15.46 -14.80
N PRO A 23 -10.65 15.99 -14.91
CA PRO A 23 -9.76 15.65 -16.02
C PRO A 23 -9.45 14.16 -16.08
N ASP A 24 -9.50 13.57 -17.29
CA ASP A 24 -9.35 12.12 -17.52
C ASP A 24 -8.07 11.52 -16.92
N TRP A 25 -6.96 12.26 -16.92
CA TRP A 25 -5.68 11.80 -16.37
C TRP A 25 -5.80 11.31 -14.92
N LYS A 26 -6.69 11.90 -14.11
CA LYS A 26 -6.89 11.49 -12.71
C LYS A 26 -7.45 10.08 -12.64
N MET A 27 -8.49 9.81 -13.42
CA MET A 27 -9.14 8.49 -13.46
C MET A 27 -8.25 7.44 -14.12
N ASN A 28 -7.55 7.81 -15.19
CA ASN A 28 -6.59 6.93 -15.86
C ASN A 28 -5.43 6.56 -14.93
N ALA A 29 -4.84 7.53 -14.24
CA ALA A 29 -3.76 7.30 -13.29
C ALA A 29 -4.21 6.41 -12.12
N GLN A 30 -5.34 6.72 -11.49
CA GLN A 30 -5.87 5.95 -10.37
C GLN A 30 -6.17 4.50 -10.76
N SER A 31 -6.90 4.29 -11.86
CA SER A 31 -7.26 2.94 -12.28
C SER A 31 -6.03 2.11 -12.70
N SER A 32 -5.05 2.74 -13.34
CA SER A 32 -3.80 2.05 -13.72
C SER A 32 -2.95 1.74 -12.49
N LEU A 33 -2.88 2.64 -11.51
CA LEU A 33 -2.16 2.36 -10.26
C LEU A 33 -2.81 1.25 -9.44
N GLN A 34 -4.14 1.16 -9.43
CA GLN A 34 -4.86 0.04 -8.80
C GLN A 34 -4.55 -1.28 -9.51
N ARG A 35 -4.65 -1.32 -10.85
CA ARG A 35 -4.31 -2.53 -11.62
C ARG A 35 -2.84 -2.94 -11.43
N ALA A 36 -1.92 -1.97 -11.33
CA ALA A 36 -0.52 -2.25 -11.03
C ALA A 36 -0.34 -2.85 -9.64
N THR A 37 -1.08 -2.34 -8.65
CA THR A 37 -1.08 -2.84 -7.27
C THR A 37 -1.55 -4.29 -7.21
N ASP A 38 -2.72 -4.58 -7.78
CA ASP A 38 -3.30 -5.91 -7.78
C ASP A 38 -2.38 -6.90 -8.53
N ALA A 39 -1.90 -6.50 -9.71
CA ALA A 39 -1.00 -7.31 -10.51
C ALA A 39 0.30 -7.64 -9.78
N TYR A 40 0.89 -6.69 -9.05
CA TYR A 40 2.11 -6.95 -8.29
C TYR A 40 1.89 -8.02 -7.21
N LEU A 41 0.83 -7.86 -6.40
CA LEU A 41 0.50 -8.72 -5.26
C LEU A 41 0.11 -10.14 -5.71
N GLU A 42 -0.49 -10.26 -6.89
CA GLU A 42 -0.81 -11.54 -7.54
C GLU A 42 0.40 -12.19 -8.24
N GLY A 43 1.53 -11.48 -8.39
CA GLY A 43 2.74 -11.98 -9.06
C GLY A 43 2.75 -11.82 -10.59
N LYS A 44 1.96 -10.91 -11.14
CA LYS A 44 1.83 -10.62 -12.58
C LYS A 44 2.75 -9.45 -12.99
N ASP A 45 4.06 -9.67 -13.01
CA ASP A 45 5.08 -8.60 -13.17
C ASP A 45 4.97 -7.79 -14.47
N ALA A 46 4.65 -8.44 -15.58
CA ALA A 46 4.48 -7.74 -16.86
C ALA A 46 3.29 -6.76 -16.83
N ILE A 47 2.19 -7.15 -16.17
CA ILE A 47 1.00 -6.30 -16.03
C ILE A 47 1.31 -5.15 -15.07
N GLU A 48 1.95 -5.43 -13.93
CA GLU A 48 2.40 -4.41 -12.98
C GLU A 48 3.22 -3.32 -13.67
N LYS A 49 4.24 -3.73 -14.44
CA LYS A 49 5.16 -2.79 -15.10
C LYS A 49 4.43 -1.90 -16.10
N ASN A 50 3.55 -2.48 -16.91
CA ASN A 50 2.81 -1.75 -17.93
C ASN A 50 1.83 -0.74 -17.30
N GLU A 51 1.07 -1.19 -16.31
CA GLU A 51 0.08 -0.35 -15.63
C GLU A 51 0.72 0.74 -14.78
N PHE A 52 1.83 0.44 -14.10
CA PHE A 52 2.58 1.46 -13.37
C PHE A 52 3.19 2.51 -14.30
N THR A 53 3.76 2.08 -15.44
CA THR A 53 4.30 2.99 -16.45
C THR A 53 3.21 3.92 -16.98
N ARG A 54 2.01 3.38 -17.23
CA ARG A 54 0.84 4.17 -17.64
C ARG A 54 0.44 5.18 -16.57
N ALA A 55 0.26 4.75 -15.32
CA ALA A 55 -0.10 5.63 -14.21
C ALA A 55 0.92 6.77 -14.05
N ARG A 56 2.21 6.44 -14.07
CA ARG A 56 3.30 7.40 -13.99
C ARG A 56 3.31 8.37 -15.17
N GLY A 57 3.00 7.90 -16.38
CA GLY A 57 2.89 8.73 -17.58
C GLY A 57 1.73 9.73 -17.51
N GLU A 58 0.55 9.30 -17.09
CA GLU A 58 -0.63 10.17 -16.90
C GLU A 58 -0.36 11.28 -15.88
N ILE A 59 0.29 10.95 -14.75
CA ILE A 59 0.66 11.94 -13.73
C ILE A 59 1.77 12.86 -14.27
N GLY A 60 2.81 12.27 -14.89
CA GLY A 60 3.98 12.97 -15.41
C GLY A 60 3.64 14.00 -16.49
N ALA A 61 2.65 13.70 -17.34
CA ALA A 61 2.13 14.64 -18.35
C ALA A 61 1.58 15.94 -17.74
N THR A 62 1.31 15.96 -16.43
CA THR A 62 0.81 17.14 -15.72
C THR A 62 1.90 17.97 -15.02
N GLY A 63 3.14 17.48 -14.97
CA GLY A 63 4.24 18.13 -14.24
C GLY A 63 4.13 18.11 -12.71
N LYS A 64 3.14 17.40 -12.13
CA LYS A 64 2.94 17.29 -10.68
C LYS A 64 3.90 16.28 -10.06
N VAL A 65 5.12 16.73 -9.76
CA VAL A 65 6.21 15.90 -9.21
C VAL A 65 5.80 15.22 -7.89
N ASP A 66 5.06 15.93 -7.04
CA ASP A 66 4.53 15.42 -5.77
C ASP A 66 3.67 14.16 -5.95
N LEU A 67 2.86 14.10 -7.02
CA LEU A 67 2.03 12.94 -7.32
C LEU A 67 2.84 11.78 -7.89
N VAL A 68 3.90 12.06 -8.67
CA VAL A 68 4.82 11.02 -9.15
C VAL A 68 5.55 10.39 -7.97
N ILE A 69 6.05 11.21 -7.04
CA ILE A 69 6.69 10.76 -5.79
C ILE A 69 5.76 9.80 -5.02
N ARG A 70 4.49 10.16 -4.84
CA ARG A 70 3.52 9.30 -4.14
C ARG A 70 3.27 7.99 -4.87
N ALA A 71 3.21 8.00 -6.21
CA ALA A 71 3.07 6.78 -6.99
C ALA A 71 4.29 5.85 -6.81
N GLU A 72 5.51 6.40 -6.84
CA GLU A 72 6.74 5.63 -6.61
C GLU A 72 6.83 5.08 -5.17
N LEU A 73 6.38 5.86 -4.17
CA LEU A 73 6.30 5.40 -2.78
C LEU A 73 5.26 4.29 -2.60
N ILE A 74 4.11 4.38 -3.27
CA ILE A 74 3.11 3.28 -3.29
C ILE A 74 3.77 2.02 -3.86
N ARG A 75 4.46 2.14 -4.99
CA ARG A 75 5.18 1.01 -5.58
C ARG A 75 6.18 0.40 -4.60
N CYS A 76 6.98 1.23 -3.91
CA CYS A 76 7.92 0.75 -2.90
C CYS A 76 7.24 0.10 -1.68
N ALA A 77 6.07 0.59 -1.28
CA ALA A 77 5.28 -0.01 -0.22
C ALA A 77 4.79 -1.41 -0.59
N LEU A 78 4.39 -1.64 -1.84
CA LEU A 78 4.04 -2.98 -2.34
C LEU A 78 5.22 -3.96 -2.22
N ARG A 79 6.43 -3.51 -2.57
CA ARG A 79 7.66 -4.30 -2.45
C ARG A 79 7.92 -4.68 -0.98
N THR A 80 7.76 -3.70 -0.10
CA THR A 80 7.88 -3.88 1.36
C THR A 80 6.88 -4.91 1.89
N ALA A 81 5.61 -4.82 1.48
CA ALA A 81 4.55 -5.75 1.84
C ALA A 81 4.81 -7.20 1.36
N ALA A 82 5.58 -7.35 0.28
CA ALA A 82 6.02 -8.62 -0.29
C ALA A 82 7.45 -9.03 0.12
N LEU A 83 8.08 -8.32 1.08
CA LEU A 83 9.46 -8.54 1.54
C LEU A 83 10.53 -8.47 0.43
N ALA A 84 10.22 -7.81 -0.69
CA ALA A 84 11.12 -7.59 -1.81
C ALA A 84 11.92 -6.30 -1.58
N PHE A 85 12.84 -6.33 -0.62
CA PHE A 85 13.58 -5.12 -0.23
C PHE A 85 14.62 -4.73 -1.27
N GLU A 86 14.31 -3.67 -2.00
CA GLU A 86 15.21 -2.98 -2.93
C GLU A 86 15.20 -1.48 -2.59
N PRO A 87 16.22 -0.72 -2.97
CA PRO A 87 16.14 0.74 -2.91
C PRO A 87 14.88 1.22 -3.63
N CYS A 88 14.15 2.18 -3.06
CA CYS A 88 12.99 2.81 -3.71
C CYS A 88 13.45 3.72 -4.86
N ALA A 89 14.11 3.18 -5.89
CA ALA A 89 14.89 3.94 -6.87
C ALA A 89 14.08 5.04 -7.59
N GLY A 90 12.80 4.79 -7.87
CA GLY A 90 11.91 5.79 -8.47
C GLY A 90 11.65 7.00 -7.56
N PHE A 91 11.53 6.78 -6.25
CA PHE A 91 11.48 7.84 -5.25
C PHE A 91 12.83 8.53 -5.09
N GLU A 92 13.93 7.77 -5.00
CA GLU A 92 15.27 8.32 -4.79
C GLU A 92 15.67 9.30 -5.91
N ALA A 93 15.29 9.01 -7.16
CA ALA A 93 15.51 9.91 -8.30
C ALA A 93 14.77 11.26 -8.19
N LEU A 94 13.73 11.33 -7.37
CA LEU A 94 12.88 12.52 -7.15
C LEU A 94 13.02 13.09 -5.73
N ARG A 95 13.95 12.56 -4.92
CA ARG A 95 14.05 12.88 -3.49
C ARG A 95 14.28 14.37 -3.22
N ALA A 96 14.95 15.07 -4.13
CA ALA A 96 15.21 16.51 -4.00
C ALA A 96 13.93 17.35 -3.93
N ASP A 97 12.84 16.87 -4.53
CA ASP A 97 11.53 17.54 -4.57
C ASP A 97 10.54 16.99 -3.52
N ALA A 98 10.98 16.03 -2.70
CA ALA A 98 10.13 15.33 -1.75
C ALA A 98 9.83 16.16 -0.49
N THR A 99 8.62 16.02 0.04
CA THR A 99 8.26 16.62 1.33
C THR A 99 8.91 15.85 2.49
N PRO A 100 8.97 16.44 3.71
CA PRO A 100 9.40 15.70 4.89
C PRO A 100 8.57 14.43 5.16
N ALA A 101 7.27 14.44 4.84
CA ALA A 101 6.41 13.27 4.97
C ALA A 101 6.77 12.16 3.99
N ASP A 102 7.09 12.51 2.74
CA ASP A 102 7.54 11.54 1.72
C ASP A 102 8.86 10.88 2.13
N VAL A 103 9.82 11.68 2.63
CA VAL A 103 11.11 11.20 3.13
C VAL A 103 10.95 10.29 4.35
N ALA A 104 10.10 10.68 5.31
CA ALA A 104 9.81 9.87 6.49
C ALA A 104 9.17 8.53 6.10
N TYR A 105 8.24 8.54 5.15
CA TYR A 105 7.61 7.32 4.68
C TYR A 105 8.59 6.40 3.93
N ALA A 106 9.46 6.95 3.08
CA ALA A 106 10.54 6.18 2.45
C ALA A 106 11.48 5.54 3.49
N ALA A 107 11.87 6.30 4.52
CA ALA A 107 12.68 5.78 5.62
C ALA A 107 11.96 4.68 6.41
N TYR A 108 10.65 4.82 6.61
CA TYR A 108 9.82 3.80 7.27
C TYR A 108 9.78 2.50 6.47
N LEU A 109 9.54 2.56 5.17
CA LEU A 109 9.58 1.40 4.27
C LEU A 109 10.96 0.72 4.24
N ALA A 110 12.03 1.52 4.37
CA ALA A 110 13.40 1.04 4.47
C ALA A 110 13.78 0.47 5.86
N GLY A 111 12.87 0.52 6.85
CA GLY A 111 13.12 0.10 8.24
C GLY A 111 14.07 1.02 9.01
N ALA A 112 14.23 2.27 8.56
CA ALA A 112 15.18 3.25 9.09
C ALA A 112 14.52 4.49 9.73
N ALA A 113 13.19 4.56 9.77
CA ALA A 113 12.48 5.65 10.43
C ALA A 113 12.63 5.60 11.97
N ARG A 114 12.58 6.77 12.60
CA ARG A 114 12.65 6.91 14.05
C ARG A 114 11.23 7.11 14.62
N PRO A 115 10.98 6.77 15.91
CA PRO A 115 9.68 6.98 16.53
C PRO A 115 9.14 8.42 16.39
N ASP A 116 10.01 9.43 16.43
CA ASP A 116 9.65 10.86 16.28
C ASP A 116 9.07 11.19 14.89
N ASP A 117 9.37 10.37 13.87
CA ASP A 117 8.86 10.55 12.51
C ASP A 117 7.41 10.02 12.37
N ALA A 118 6.84 9.39 13.41
CA ALA A 118 5.51 8.78 13.37
C ALA A 118 4.40 9.74 12.96
N ALA A 119 4.45 11.00 13.40
CA ALA A 119 3.46 12.01 13.04
C ALA A 119 3.45 12.36 11.53
N LEU A 120 4.56 12.10 10.84
CA LEU A 120 4.73 12.35 9.41
C LEU A 120 4.22 11.21 8.53
N LEU A 121 3.97 10.02 9.11
CA LEU A 121 3.53 8.86 8.36
C LEU A 121 2.05 8.94 7.95
N PRO A 122 1.65 8.16 6.91
CA PRO A 122 0.24 7.86 6.67
C PRO A 122 -0.43 7.35 7.94
N GLU A 123 -1.68 7.77 8.15
CA GLU A 123 -2.44 7.52 9.39
C GLU A 123 -2.37 6.05 9.86
N PRO A 124 -2.55 5.03 8.99
CA PRO A 124 -2.50 3.63 9.43
C PRO A 124 -1.16 3.20 10.02
N GLN A 125 -0.06 3.88 9.69
CA GLN A 125 1.30 3.47 10.05
C GLN A 125 1.82 4.18 11.31
N ARG A 126 1.14 5.25 11.76
CA ARG A 126 1.64 6.10 12.86
C ARG A 126 1.79 5.34 14.17
N ALA A 127 0.75 4.60 14.55
CA ALA A 127 0.74 3.82 15.79
C ALA A 127 1.80 2.69 15.78
N VAL A 128 2.07 2.13 14.59
CA VAL A 128 3.07 1.08 14.42
C VAL A 128 4.48 1.62 14.67
N LEU A 129 4.84 2.77 14.07
CA LEU A 129 6.15 3.37 14.28
C LEU A 129 6.33 3.94 15.69
N ALA A 130 5.27 4.50 16.28
CA ALA A 130 5.30 5.06 17.64
C ALA A 130 5.38 3.99 18.76
N ALA A 131 5.16 2.72 18.45
CA ALA A 131 5.12 1.66 19.45
C ALA A 131 6.50 1.39 20.07
N GLY A 132 6.58 1.54 21.40
CA GLY A 132 7.82 1.38 22.19
C GLY A 132 8.29 -0.05 22.40
N SER A 133 7.55 -1.06 21.95
CA SER A 133 7.96 -2.47 21.99
C SER A 133 7.48 -3.22 20.75
N ASP A 134 8.12 -4.35 20.43
CA ASP A 134 7.79 -5.15 19.25
C ASP A 134 6.39 -5.77 19.36
N GLN A 135 5.98 -6.18 20.57
CA GLN A 135 4.63 -6.66 20.84
C GLN A 135 3.58 -5.56 20.60
N ALA A 136 3.85 -4.33 21.08
CA ALA A 136 2.94 -3.21 20.86
C ALA A 136 2.87 -2.83 19.37
N ALA A 137 3.98 -2.90 18.65
CA ALA A 137 4.04 -2.63 17.22
C ALA A 137 3.26 -3.69 16.42
N ALA A 138 3.38 -4.97 16.77
CA ALA A 138 2.61 -6.05 16.17
C ALA A 138 1.10 -5.91 16.43
N ALA A 139 0.71 -5.54 17.66
CA ALA A 139 -0.69 -5.26 17.99
C ALA A 139 -1.24 -4.05 17.22
N ALA A 140 -0.45 -2.98 17.09
CA ALA A 140 -0.83 -1.81 16.28
C ALA A 140 -0.98 -2.19 14.80
N ALA A 141 -0.08 -3.02 14.25
CA ALA A 141 -0.19 -3.51 12.89
C ALA A 141 -1.47 -4.35 12.71
N GLN A 142 -1.77 -5.27 13.63
CA GLN A 142 -3.00 -6.08 13.61
C GLN A 142 -4.27 -5.22 13.59
N ALA A 143 -4.26 -4.07 14.28
CA ALA A 143 -5.40 -3.16 14.36
C ALA A 143 -5.66 -2.38 13.05
N ILE A 144 -4.73 -2.39 12.09
CA ILE A 144 -4.94 -1.74 10.79
C ILE A 144 -6.02 -2.47 10.01
N GLY A 145 -7.10 -1.76 9.66
CA GLY A 145 -8.24 -2.31 8.93
C GLY A 145 -7.94 -2.67 7.47
N ASP A 146 -7.21 -1.79 6.76
CA ASP A 146 -6.82 -2.01 5.36
C ASP A 146 -5.75 -3.13 5.25
N PRO A 147 -6.03 -4.24 4.54
CA PRO A 147 -5.11 -5.38 4.46
C PRO A 147 -3.74 -5.03 3.85
N LEU A 148 -3.69 -4.12 2.88
CA LEU A 148 -2.42 -3.75 2.25
C LEU A 148 -1.57 -2.92 3.23
N SER A 149 -2.16 -1.90 3.85
CA SER A 149 -1.51 -1.10 4.89
C SER A 149 -1.02 -1.98 6.04
N ARG A 150 -1.76 -3.02 6.40
CA ARG A 150 -1.35 -4.01 7.40
C ARG A 150 -0.09 -4.79 6.97
N LEU A 151 0.00 -5.24 5.72
CA LEU A 151 1.20 -5.91 5.21
C LEU A 151 2.39 -4.95 5.05
N VAL A 152 2.14 -3.69 4.68
CA VAL A 152 3.19 -2.67 4.66
C VAL A 152 3.78 -2.47 6.06
N ALA A 153 2.94 -2.40 7.09
CA ALA A 153 3.38 -2.34 8.48
C ALA A 153 4.22 -3.57 8.87
N ALA A 154 3.74 -4.76 8.54
CA ALA A 154 4.47 -6.01 8.79
C ALA A 154 5.84 -6.01 8.10
N GLY A 155 5.89 -5.62 6.83
CA GLY A 155 7.13 -5.54 6.04
C GLY A 155 8.13 -4.52 6.60
N ALA A 156 7.65 -3.34 7.01
CA ALA A 156 8.48 -2.30 7.63
C ALA A 156 9.07 -2.77 8.96
N LEU A 157 8.26 -3.38 9.83
CA LEU A 157 8.73 -3.97 11.08
C LEU A 157 9.72 -5.12 10.85
N PHE A 158 9.47 -5.97 9.86
CA PHE A 158 10.39 -7.02 9.47
C PHE A 158 11.74 -6.46 9.00
N LYS A 159 11.72 -5.42 8.15
CA LYS A 159 12.93 -4.74 7.68
C LYS A 159 13.73 -4.09 8.82
N ALA A 160 13.02 -3.58 9.83
CA ALA A 160 13.61 -3.00 11.04
C ALA A 160 14.10 -4.06 12.05
N ASN A 161 14.03 -5.36 11.75
CA ASN A 161 14.33 -6.48 12.66
C ASN A 161 13.45 -6.54 13.91
N ARG A 162 12.19 -6.09 13.80
CA ARG A 162 11.20 -6.04 14.89
C ARG A 162 10.07 -7.05 14.73
N ALA A 163 10.25 -8.09 13.90
CA ALA A 163 9.21 -9.06 13.59
C ALA A 163 9.02 -10.11 14.71
N THR A 164 7.86 -10.08 15.36
CA THR A 164 7.45 -11.11 16.32
C THR A 164 6.83 -12.33 15.61
N PRO A 165 6.72 -13.51 16.25
CA PRO A 165 5.99 -14.65 15.70
C PRO A 165 4.53 -14.31 15.35
N GLU A 166 3.84 -13.52 16.17
CA GLU A 166 2.46 -13.09 15.95
C GLU A 166 2.34 -12.21 14.71
N LEU A 167 3.31 -11.30 14.49
CA LEU A 167 3.36 -10.47 13.28
C LEU A 167 3.48 -11.33 12.02
N LEU A 168 4.30 -12.39 12.05
CA LEU A 168 4.45 -13.29 10.90
C LEU A 168 3.15 -14.06 10.61
N ALA A 169 2.49 -14.57 11.65
CA ALA A 169 1.23 -15.27 11.50
C ALA A 169 0.16 -14.35 10.89
N MET A 170 0.04 -13.13 11.42
CA MET A 170 -0.84 -12.09 10.88
C MET A 170 -0.57 -11.79 9.40
N ALA A 171 0.70 -11.65 9.02
CA ALA A 171 1.05 -11.30 7.65
C ALA A 171 0.68 -12.43 6.67
N VAL A 172 0.87 -13.68 7.07
CA VAL A 172 0.49 -14.86 6.29
C VAL A 172 -1.02 -14.95 6.13
N GLU A 173 -1.78 -14.78 7.22
CA GLU A 173 -3.24 -14.78 7.16
C GLU A 173 -3.77 -13.65 6.29
N THR A 174 -3.21 -12.45 6.45
CA THR A 174 -3.62 -11.27 5.66
C THR A 174 -3.37 -11.48 4.17
N ALA A 175 -2.18 -11.94 3.78
CA ALA A 175 -1.89 -12.24 2.37
C ALA A 175 -2.73 -13.41 1.82
N SER A 176 -2.97 -14.44 2.64
CA SER A 176 -3.79 -15.60 2.27
C SER A 176 -5.24 -15.22 2.02
N ASN A 177 -5.85 -14.43 2.91
CA ASN A 177 -7.25 -14.02 2.81
C ASN A 177 -7.53 -13.12 1.60
N GLN A 178 -6.50 -12.42 1.11
CA GLN A 178 -6.60 -11.56 -0.08
C GLN A 178 -6.22 -12.29 -1.38
N GLY A 179 -5.72 -13.53 -1.31
CA GLY A 179 -5.22 -14.24 -2.50
C GLY A 179 -3.95 -13.63 -3.09
N TRP A 180 -3.19 -12.84 -2.31
CA TRP A 180 -1.98 -12.16 -2.77
C TRP A 180 -0.79 -13.11 -2.80
N ARG A 181 -0.73 -13.92 -3.87
CA ARG A 181 0.26 -14.97 -4.11
C ARG A 181 1.70 -14.54 -3.80
N ARG A 182 2.13 -13.37 -4.30
CA ARG A 182 3.52 -12.90 -4.14
C ARG A 182 3.85 -12.70 -2.67
N SER A 183 3.03 -11.91 -1.96
CA SER A 183 3.23 -11.65 -0.54
C SER A 183 3.10 -12.93 0.29
N LEU A 184 2.11 -13.77 -0.02
CA LEU A 184 1.91 -15.03 0.69
C LEU A 184 3.14 -15.95 0.60
N LEU A 185 3.74 -16.11 -0.58
CA LEU A 185 4.96 -16.90 -0.76
C LEU A 185 6.14 -16.33 0.03
N ALA A 186 6.31 -15.01 0.01
CA ALA A 186 7.38 -14.35 0.77
C ALA A 186 7.26 -14.61 2.27
N TRP A 187 6.07 -14.43 2.85
CA TRP A 187 5.85 -14.63 4.28
C TRP A 187 5.86 -16.11 4.69
N LEU A 188 5.36 -17.03 3.85
CA LEU A 188 5.50 -18.47 4.08
C LEU A 188 6.97 -18.90 4.05
N ASN A 189 7.79 -18.34 3.15
CA ASN A 189 9.21 -18.64 3.11
C ASN A 189 9.92 -18.20 4.41
N VAL A 190 9.57 -17.03 4.96
CA VAL A 190 10.09 -16.60 6.27
C VAL A 190 9.70 -17.60 7.37
N GLN A 191 8.44 -18.05 7.43
CA GLN A 191 8.02 -19.05 8.42
C GLN A 191 8.76 -20.38 8.27
N ALA A 192 8.93 -20.87 7.04
CA ALA A 192 9.67 -22.10 6.78
C ALA A 192 11.12 -22.01 7.27
N LEU A 193 11.81 -20.91 6.93
CA LEU A 193 13.20 -20.68 7.36
C LEU A 193 13.33 -20.61 8.89
N ARG A 194 12.39 -19.97 9.59
CA ARG A 194 12.41 -19.93 11.07
C ARG A 194 12.18 -21.31 11.69
N ALA A 195 11.25 -22.09 11.14
CA ALA A 195 11.00 -23.45 11.61
C ALA A 195 12.23 -24.36 11.39
N GLU A 196 12.89 -24.24 10.23
CA GLU A 196 14.15 -24.94 9.93
C GLU A 196 15.25 -24.55 10.94
N GLN A 197 15.43 -23.25 11.21
CA GLN A 197 16.40 -22.76 12.19
C GLN A 197 16.12 -23.21 13.62
N ALA A 198 14.84 -23.39 13.98
CA ALA A 198 14.41 -23.89 15.28
C ALA A 198 14.47 -25.43 15.39
N GLY A 199 14.85 -26.14 14.33
CA GLY A 199 14.83 -27.61 14.29
C GLY A 199 13.41 -28.22 14.21
N ALA A 200 12.38 -27.41 13.95
CA ALA A 200 11.00 -27.84 13.80
C ALA A 200 10.73 -28.38 12.38
N VAL A 201 11.36 -29.52 12.06
CA VAL A 201 11.38 -30.11 10.71
C VAL A 201 9.97 -30.37 10.16
N ASP A 202 9.07 -30.90 10.98
CA ASP A 202 7.69 -31.21 10.57
C ASP A 202 6.88 -29.95 10.24
N GLU A 203 7.13 -28.87 10.98
CA GLU A 203 6.52 -27.57 10.72
C GLU A 203 7.04 -26.95 9.44
N ALA A 204 8.36 -26.95 9.25
CA ALA A 204 8.97 -26.49 8.02
C ALA A 204 8.38 -27.24 6.81
N ALA A 205 8.32 -28.58 6.87
CA ALA A 205 7.73 -29.39 5.82
C ALA A 205 6.25 -29.05 5.56
N ARG A 206 5.47 -28.78 6.61
CA ARG A 206 4.06 -28.34 6.49
C ARG A 206 3.96 -26.99 5.76
N VAL A 207 4.81 -26.02 6.09
CA VAL A 207 4.83 -24.71 5.44
C VAL A 207 5.26 -24.83 3.98
N ARG A 208 6.29 -25.64 3.68
CA ARG A 208 6.74 -25.92 2.29
C ARG A 208 5.64 -26.53 1.43
N ARG A 209 4.82 -27.45 1.98
CA ARG A 209 3.64 -27.97 1.25
C ARG A 209 2.61 -26.88 0.94
N ARG A 210 2.37 -25.93 1.86
CA ARG A 210 1.51 -24.76 1.58
C ARG A 210 2.07 -23.90 0.45
N MET A 211 3.39 -23.68 0.44
CA MET A 211 4.04 -22.94 -0.64
C MET A 211 3.86 -23.64 -1.99
N ALA A 212 4.02 -24.97 -2.05
CA ALA A 212 3.80 -25.74 -3.28
C ALA A 212 2.38 -25.55 -3.86
N LEU A 213 1.35 -25.60 -3.00
CA LEU A 213 -0.04 -25.31 -3.41
C LEU A 213 -0.18 -23.89 -4.00
N VAL A 214 0.41 -22.90 -3.32
CA VAL A 214 0.37 -21.51 -3.78
C VAL A 214 1.14 -21.35 -5.09
N GLU A 215 2.20 -22.13 -5.31
CA GLU A 215 2.99 -22.15 -6.54
C GLU A 215 2.27 -22.85 -7.70
N GLY A 216 1.33 -23.75 -7.41
CA GLY A 216 0.67 -24.61 -8.39
C GLY A 216 1.43 -25.91 -8.67
N LYS A 217 2.19 -26.40 -7.70
CA LYS A 217 3.00 -27.64 -7.77
C LYS A 217 2.40 -28.75 -6.91
#